data_AF-A0A2S9FG68-F1
#
_entry.id   AF-A0A2S9FG68-F1
#
_cell.length_a   1.000
_cell.length_b   1.000
_cell.length_c   1.000
_cell.angle_alpha   90.00
_cell.angle_beta   90.00
_cell.angle_gamma   90.00
#
_symmetry.space_group_name_H-M   'P 1'
#
loop_
_entity.id
_entity.type
_entity.pdbx_description
1 polymer ?
#
loop_
_entity_poly.entity_id
_entity_poly.type
_entity_poly.pdbx_seq_one_letter_code
_entity_poly.pdbx_strand_id
1 'polypeptide(L)'
;DPGKPERSQPVIDRAAAAFARWQDVIARRLTADGVAEQDAAALAMLVLASFEGAIVVARASRDVTPLDLVQAQLRSLISPQITPAARKRATR
;
A
#
# COMPACT_ATOMS: atom_id res chain seq x y z
N ASP A 1 4.84 18.95 20.11
CA ASP A 1 3.97 20.14 20.12
C ASP A 1 3.73 20.57 18.68
N PRO A 2 2.49 20.48 18.16
CA PRO A 2 2.13 20.95 16.81
C PRO A 2 2.29 22.48 16.62
N GLY A 3 2.63 23.25 17.66
CA GLY A 3 2.78 24.70 17.60
C GLY A 3 4.12 25.26 17.07
N LYS A 4 5.10 24.45 16.65
CA LYS A 4 6.38 24.93 16.07
C LYS A 4 6.70 24.29 14.72
N PRO A 5 6.17 24.83 13.61
CA PRO A 5 6.27 24.21 12.28
C PRO A 5 7.71 23.96 11.84
N GLU A 6 8.65 24.88 12.16
CA GLU A 6 10.06 24.76 11.76
C GLU A 6 10.79 23.52 12.34
N ARG A 7 10.41 23.06 13.54
CA ARG A 7 11.01 21.85 14.15
C ARG A 7 10.43 20.55 13.61
N SER A 8 9.16 20.58 13.22
CA SER A 8 8.45 19.40 12.73
C SER A 8 8.63 19.21 11.21
N GLN A 9 8.96 20.27 10.47
CA GLN A 9 9.11 20.22 9.01
C GLN A 9 10.07 19.12 8.53
N PRO A 10 11.30 18.97 9.09
CA PRO A 10 12.20 17.91 8.67
C PRO A 10 11.69 16.50 8.98
N VAL A 11 10.78 16.36 9.95
CA VAL A 11 10.15 15.07 10.30
C VAL A 11 9.00 14.77 9.34
N ILE A 12 8.17 15.77 9.04
CA ILE A 12 7.08 15.68 8.06
C ILE A 12 7.64 15.32 6.68
N ASP A 13 8.70 15.99 6.23
CA ASP A 13 9.32 15.74 4.92
C ASP A 13 9.90 14.31 4.84
N ARG A 14 10.55 13.84 5.90
CA ARG A 14 11.08 12.47 5.98
C ARG A 14 9.96 11.42 5.99
N ALA A 15 8.87 11.68 6.70
CA ALA A 15 7.72 10.80 6.72
C ALA A 15 7.07 10.72 5.33
N ALA A 16 6.84 11.85 4.68
CA ALA A 16 6.33 11.91 3.31
C ALA A 16 7.22 11.13 2.34
N ALA A 17 8.55 11.30 2.43
CA ALA A 17 9.49 10.56 1.61
C ALA A 17 9.47 9.04 1.90
N ALA A 18 9.26 8.63 3.15
CA ALA A 18 9.14 7.21 3.50
C ALA A 18 7.86 6.58 2.92
N PHE A 19 6.72 7.23 3.09
CA PHE A 19 5.45 6.77 2.52
C PHE A 19 5.50 6.70 0.99
N ALA A 20 6.07 7.70 0.33
CA ALA A 20 6.26 7.69 -1.12
C ALA A 20 7.09 6.48 -1.59
N ARG A 21 8.20 6.18 -0.90
CA ARG A 21 9.04 5.00 -1.21
C ARG A 21 8.29 3.70 -1.01
N TRP A 22 7.50 3.57 0.05
CA TRP A 22 6.72 2.34 0.30
C TRP A 22 5.61 2.16 -0.73
N GLN A 23 4.88 3.23 -1.06
CA GLN A 23 3.86 3.20 -2.11
C GLN A 23 4.47 2.76 -3.45
N ASP A 24 5.64 3.30 -3.82
CA ASP A 24 6.35 2.96 -5.05
C ASP A 24 6.80 1.48 -5.07
N VAL A 25 7.29 0.94 -3.94
CA VAL A 25 7.59 -0.50 -3.83
C VAL A 25 6.34 -1.36 -4.02
N ILE A 26 5.22 -1.00 -3.41
CA ILE A 26 3.96 -1.74 -3.54
C ILE A 26 3.43 -1.67 -4.98
N ALA A 27 3.44 -0.48 -5.59
CA ALA A 27 2.98 -0.28 -6.97
C ALA A 27 3.78 -1.13 -7.96
N ARG A 28 5.12 -1.08 -7.87
CA ARG A 28 6.00 -1.94 -8.69
C ARG A 28 5.68 -3.41 -8.52
N ARG A 29 5.39 -3.85 -7.29
CA ARG A 29 5.04 -5.25 -7.04
C ARG A 29 3.72 -5.63 -7.69
N LEU A 30 2.68 -4.80 -7.54
CA LEU A 30 1.38 -5.01 -8.16
C LEU A 30 1.50 -5.08 -9.69
N THR A 31 2.28 -4.19 -10.30
CA THR A 31 2.56 -4.23 -11.75
C THR A 31 3.28 -5.50 -12.16
N ALA A 32 4.29 -5.94 -11.39
CA ALA A 32 4.99 -7.19 -11.65
C ALA A 32 4.09 -8.42 -11.54
N ASP A 33 3.09 -8.38 -10.66
CA ASP A 33 2.09 -9.43 -10.51
C ASP A 33 1.00 -9.38 -11.61
N GLY A 34 0.95 -8.31 -12.43
CA GLY A 34 0.08 -8.22 -13.61
C GLY A 34 -1.11 -7.27 -13.48
N VAL A 35 -1.10 -6.41 -12.48
CA VAL A 35 -2.00 -5.24 -12.40
C VAL A 35 -1.56 -4.20 -13.41
N ALA A 36 -2.52 -3.55 -14.09
CA ALA A 36 -2.19 -2.51 -15.04
C ALA A 36 -1.56 -1.27 -14.37
N GLU A 37 -0.59 -0.65 -15.03
CA GLU A 37 0.24 0.41 -14.45
C GLU A 37 -0.59 1.61 -13.98
N GLN A 38 -1.64 1.99 -14.73
CA GLN A 38 -2.54 3.08 -14.34
C GLN A 38 -3.30 2.81 -13.04
N ASP A 39 -3.53 1.54 -12.68
CA ASP A 39 -4.30 1.14 -11.50
C ASP A 39 -3.38 0.82 -10.31
N ALA A 40 -2.15 0.38 -10.57
CA ALA A 40 -1.19 -0.06 -9.57
C ALA A 40 -0.85 1.02 -8.54
N ALA A 41 -0.71 2.29 -8.96
CA ALA A 41 -0.42 3.40 -8.05
C ALA A 41 -1.57 3.67 -7.08
N ALA A 42 -2.82 3.62 -7.56
CA ALA A 42 -4.01 3.83 -6.75
C ALA A 42 -4.21 2.67 -5.75
N LEU A 43 -4.02 1.43 -6.19
CA LEU A 43 -4.09 0.26 -5.32
C LEU A 43 -2.98 0.23 -4.28
N ALA A 44 -1.76 0.66 -4.63
CA ALA A 44 -0.68 0.79 -3.66
C ALA A 44 -1.01 1.78 -2.55
N MET A 45 -1.62 2.93 -2.89
CA MET A 45 -2.11 3.89 -1.91
C MET A 45 -3.20 3.27 -1.02
N LEU A 46 -4.16 2.54 -1.61
CA LEU A 46 -5.20 1.86 -0.86
C LEU A 46 -4.62 0.85 0.14
N VAL A 47 -3.69 0.01 -0.30
CA VAL A 47 -3.02 -0.99 0.55
C VAL A 47 -2.31 -0.30 1.72
N LEU A 48 -1.51 0.73 1.43
CA LEU A 48 -0.75 1.46 2.43
C LEU A 48 -1.69 2.11 3.48
N ALA A 49 -2.66 2.90 3.03
CA ALA A 49 -3.61 3.56 3.91
C ALA A 49 -4.43 2.57 4.76
N SER A 50 -4.82 1.44 4.17
CA SER A 50 -5.60 0.41 4.86
C SER A 50 -4.81 -0.24 5.99
N PHE A 51 -3.53 -0.56 5.77
CA PHE A 51 -2.69 -1.11 6.83
C PHE A 51 -2.36 -0.08 7.91
N GLU A 52 -2.07 1.18 7.56
CA GLU A 52 -1.85 2.22 8.57
C GLU A 52 -3.08 2.41 9.48
N GLY A 53 -4.27 2.45 8.89
CA GLY A 53 -5.53 2.50 9.65
C GLY A 53 -5.74 1.26 10.53
N ALA A 54 -5.50 0.07 9.99
CA ALA A 54 -5.62 -1.19 10.73
C ALA A 54 -4.63 -1.27 11.91
N ILE A 55 -3.38 -0.81 11.72
CA ILE A 55 -2.37 -0.73 12.78
C ILE A 55 -2.82 0.20 13.89
N VAL A 56 -3.38 1.37 13.56
CA VAL A 56 -3.91 2.32 14.55
C VAL A 56 -5.04 1.69 15.36
N VAL A 57 -6.01 1.05 14.70
CA VAL A 57 -7.13 0.39 15.38
C VAL A 57 -6.64 -0.77 16.24
N ALA A 58 -5.76 -1.63 15.70
CA ALA A 58 -5.21 -2.78 16.42
C ALA A 58 -4.45 -2.38 17.69
N ARG A 59 -3.68 -1.29 17.62
CA ARG A 59 -3.00 -0.73 18.80
C ARG A 59 -3.97 -0.18 19.83
N ALA A 60 -5.02 0.51 19.38
CA ALA A 60 -6.04 1.08 20.26
C ALA A 60 -6.87 -0.02 20.96
N SER A 61 -7.21 -1.10 20.25
CA SER A 61 -7.96 -2.24 20.79
C SER A 61 -7.08 -3.28 21.50
N ARG A 62 -5.76 -3.22 21.33
CA ARG A 62 -4.80 -4.26 21.77
C ARG A 62 -5.13 -5.64 21.19
N ASP A 63 -5.58 -5.65 19.94
CA ASP A 63 -6.03 -6.84 19.23
C ASP A 63 -5.56 -6.76 17.77
N VAL A 64 -5.00 -7.84 17.25
CA VAL A 64 -4.49 -7.91 15.86
C VAL A 64 -5.57 -8.18 14.82
N THR A 65 -6.78 -8.56 15.24
CA THR A 65 -7.93 -8.86 14.36
C THR A 65 -8.19 -7.82 13.26
N PRO A 66 -8.06 -6.49 13.47
CA PRO A 66 -8.22 -5.51 12.39
C PRO A 66 -7.25 -5.71 11.21
N LEU A 67 -6.03 -6.20 11.47
CA LEU A 67 -5.05 -6.50 10.41
C LEU A 67 -5.50 -7.68 9.56
N ASP A 68 -6.02 -8.73 10.18
CA ASP A 68 -6.53 -9.92 9.48
C ASP A 68 -7.74 -9.58 8.61
N LEU A 69 -8.66 -8.78 9.13
CA LEU A 69 -9.84 -8.32 8.40
C LEU A 69 -9.44 -7.49 7.17
N VAL A 70 -8.55 -6.51 7.33
CA VAL A 70 -8.07 -5.69 6.21
C VAL A 70 -7.30 -6.53 5.20
N GLN A 71 -6.44 -7.45 5.65
CA GLN A 71 -5.73 -8.37 4.76
C GLN A 71 -6.69 -9.20 3.90
N ALA A 72 -7.75 -9.75 4.50
CA ALA A 72 -8.75 -10.54 3.79
C ALA A 72 -9.48 -9.70 2.73
N GLN A 73 -9.90 -8.49 3.08
CA GLN A 73 -10.60 -7.60 2.15
C GLN A 73 -9.69 -7.11 1.01
N LEU A 74 -8.46 -6.70 1.32
CA LEU A 74 -7.48 -6.32 0.30
C LEU A 74 -7.22 -7.46 -0.68
N ARG A 75 -7.09 -8.71 -0.19
CA ARG A 75 -6.93 -9.88 -1.07
C ARG A 75 -8.12 -10.03 -2.01
N SER A 76 -9.34 -9.93 -1.51
CA SER A 76 -10.56 -10.06 -2.33
C SER A 76 -10.66 -8.96 -3.40
N LEU A 77 -10.23 -7.74 -3.09
CA LEU A 77 -10.28 -6.59 -4.01
C LEU A 77 -9.16 -6.62 -5.06
N ILE A 78 -7.96 -7.10 -4.68
CA ILE A 78 -6.78 -7.07 -5.55
C ILE A 78 -6.71 -8.30 -6.46
N SER A 79 -7.08 -9.49 -5.97
CA SER A 79 -6.95 -10.74 -6.73
C SER A 79 -7.59 -10.70 -8.13
N PRO A 80 -8.78 -10.10 -8.34
CA PRO A 80 -9.39 -9.99 -9.66
C PRO A 80 -8.63 -9.08 -10.64
N GLN A 81 -7.77 -8.20 -10.13
CA GLN A 81 -7.00 -7.23 -10.93
C GLN A 81 -5.66 -7.79 -11.38
N ILE A 82 -5.22 -8.91 -10.77
CA ILE A 82 -4.02 -9.64 -11.16
C ILE A 82 -4.36 -10.46 -12.40
N THR A 83 -3.96 -9.96 -13.57
CA THR A 83 -4.01 -10.76 -14.80
C THR A 83 -2.71 -11.54 -14.91
N PRO A 84 -2.71 -12.86 -15.13
CA PRO A 84 -1.48 -13.59 -15.42
C PRO A 84 -0.82 -12.89 -16.61
N ALA A 85 0.39 -12.35 -16.39
CA ALA A 85 1.16 -11.73 -17.45
C ALA A 85 1.15 -12.69 -18.64
N ALA A 86 0.62 -12.24 -19.79
CA ALA A 86 0.51 -13.03 -21.00
C ALA A 86 1.86 -13.71 -21.20
N ARG A 87 1.93 -15.01 -20.88
CA ARG A 87 3.15 -15.83 -20.95
C ARG A 87 3.75 -15.49 -22.29
N LYS A 88 4.90 -14.79 -22.30
CA LYS A 88 5.57 -14.32 -23.53
C LYS A 88 5.33 -15.41 -24.55
N ARG A 89 4.47 -15.12 -25.54
CA ARG A 89 4.08 -16.07 -26.57
C ARG A 89 5.33 -16.16 -27.44
N ALA A 90 6.30 -16.91 -26.92
CA ALA A 90 7.57 -17.21 -27.55
C ALA A 90 7.18 -17.80 -28.88
N THR A 91 7.31 -16.94 -29.87
CA THR A 91 6.81 -17.13 -31.19
C THR A 91 7.84 -18.03 -31.84
N ARG A 92 7.43 -19.29 -32.03
CA ARG A 92 7.79 -20.22 -33.10
C ARG A 92 9.28 -20.47 -33.37
#